data_AF-A0ABD1TL11-F1
#
_entry.id   AF-A0ABD1TL11-F1
#
_cell.length_a   1.000
_cell.length_b   1.000
_cell.length_c   1.000
_cell.angle_alpha   90.00
_cell.angle_beta   90.00
_cell.angle_gamma   90.00
#
_symmetry.space_group_name_H-M   'P 1'
#
loop_
_entity.id
_entity.type
_entity.pdbx_description
1 polymer ?
#
loop_
_entity_poly.entity_id
_entity_poly.type
_entity_poly.pdbx_seq_one_letter_code
_entity_poly.pdbx_strand_id
1 'polypeptide(L)'
;MIRNPLQAQDHVVSERKRREKLSQLFIALSKVLPGLKKLDKASLLGDAIKYVQDLQERLRILEEEAKEANRNSITNYSATSYSIPTMNSSSSKESSINGSTRESFPAEIKARISNKNVLIKICYKKHKGLVSRIQYEMEKLHLNVLDIRAMPFGSSTLDITILAEMKSEFCGDGGGNCSAARDGFSE
;
A
#
# COMPACT_ATOMS: atom_id res chain seq x y z
N MET A 1 28.43 -29.30 -60.65
CA MET A 1 27.58 -28.09 -60.68
C MET A 1 28.38 -26.92 -60.10
N ILE A 2 28.80 -25.99 -60.96
CA ILE A 2 29.53 -24.78 -60.56
C ILE A 2 28.48 -23.76 -60.10
N ARG A 3 28.58 -23.28 -58.85
CA ARG A 3 27.65 -22.27 -58.33
C ARG A 3 27.79 -20.99 -59.15
N ASN A 4 26.66 -20.39 -59.52
CA ASN A 4 26.63 -19.12 -60.27
C ASN A 4 27.34 -18.03 -59.43
N PRO A 5 28.37 -17.34 -59.96
CA PRO A 5 29.19 -16.38 -59.20
C PRO A 5 28.39 -15.25 -58.56
N LEU A 6 27.26 -14.83 -59.17
CA LEU A 6 26.36 -13.82 -58.60
C LEU A 6 25.70 -14.30 -57.29
N GLN A 7 25.24 -15.56 -57.26
CA GLN A 7 24.63 -16.15 -56.06
C GLN A 7 25.67 -16.36 -54.95
N ALA A 8 26.92 -16.66 -55.31
CA ALA A 8 28.01 -16.77 -54.36
C ALA A 8 28.34 -15.42 -53.71
N GLN A 9 28.32 -14.33 -54.49
CA GLN A 9 28.55 -12.97 -54.00
C GLN A 9 27.43 -12.52 -53.04
N ASP A 10 26.17 -12.73 -53.40
CA ASP A 10 25.02 -12.41 -52.54
C ASP A 10 25.04 -13.21 -51.24
N HIS A 11 25.43 -14.48 -51.28
CA HIS A 11 25.60 -15.31 -50.09
C HIS A 11 26.71 -14.78 -49.16
N VAL A 12 27.82 -14.29 -49.71
CA VAL A 12 28.90 -13.68 -48.92
C VAL A 12 28.44 -12.37 -48.27
N VAL A 13 27.73 -11.51 -49.02
CA VAL A 13 27.22 -10.23 -48.51
C VAL A 13 26.17 -10.45 -47.41
N SER A 14 25.25 -11.39 -47.59
CA SER A 14 24.23 -11.71 -46.59
C SER A 14 24.85 -12.29 -45.31
N GLU A 15 25.83 -13.18 -45.40
CA GLU A 15 26.53 -13.71 -44.22
C GLU A 15 27.33 -12.61 -43.49
N ARG A 16 27.96 -11.69 -44.23
CA ARG A 16 28.64 -10.52 -43.63
C ARG A 16 27.66 -9.68 -42.81
N LYS A 17 26.51 -9.32 -43.39
CA LYS A 17 25.45 -8.56 -42.70
C LYS A 17 24.95 -9.30 -41.45
N ARG A 18 24.80 -10.64 -41.53
CA ARG A 18 24.40 -11.47 -40.37
C ARG A 18 25.40 -11.33 -39.23
N ARG A 19 26.70 -11.40 -39.51
CA ARG A 19 27.78 -11.28 -38.50
C ARG A 19 27.88 -9.88 -37.91
N GLU A 20 27.71 -8.85 -38.74
CA GLU A 20 27.68 -7.45 -38.27
C GLU A 20 26.53 -7.22 -37.30
N LYS A 21 25.32 -7.69 -37.63
CA LYS A 21 24.16 -7.61 -36.73
C LYS A 21 24.41 -8.33 -35.40
N LEU A 22 24.96 -9.54 -35.43
CA LEU A 22 25.32 -10.26 -34.21
C LEU A 22 26.35 -9.49 -33.37
N SER A 23 27.37 -8.92 -34.02
CA SER A 23 28.39 -8.12 -33.32
C SER A 23 27.79 -6.88 -32.66
N GLN A 24 26.87 -6.19 -33.34
CA GLN A 24 26.16 -5.04 -32.77
C GLN A 24 25.34 -5.44 -31.54
N LEU A 25 24.65 -6.58 -31.58
CA LEU A 25 23.89 -7.09 -30.44
C LEU A 25 24.80 -7.42 -29.24
N PHE A 26 25.97 -8.03 -29.48
CA PHE A 26 26.94 -8.28 -28.41
C PHE A 26 27.46 -6.98 -27.78
N ILE A 27 27.73 -5.96 -28.59
CA ILE A 27 28.14 -4.64 -28.09
C ILE A 27 27.00 -4.01 -27.27
N ALA A 28 25.76 -4.04 -27.75
CA ALA A 28 24.61 -3.52 -27.03
C ALA A 28 24.40 -4.25 -25.69
N LEU A 29 24.51 -5.58 -25.69
CA LEU A 29 24.44 -6.40 -24.48
C LEU A 29 25.54 -6.03 -23.48
N SER A 30 26.77 -5.81 -23.93
CA SER A 30 27.88 -5.41 -23.05
C SER A 30 27.68 -4.06 -22.37
N LYS A 31 26.84 -3.18 -22.92
CA LYS A 31 26.55 -1.87 -22.30
C LYS A 31 25.54 -1.94 -21.16
N VAL A 32 24.67 -2.95 -21.15
CA VAL A 32 23.59 -3.06 -20.15
C VAL A 32 23.98 -3.92 -18.95
N LEU A 33 25.04 -4.73 -19.08
CA LEU A 33 25.49 -5.64 -18.04
C LEU A 33 26.54 -4.96 -17.13
N PRO A 34 26.34 -5.00 -15.80
CA PRO A 34 27.31 -4.45 -14.86
C PRO A 34 28.55 -5.35 -14.72
N GLY A 35 29.71 -4.76 -14.40
CA GLY A 35 30.90 -5.50 -13.96
C GLY A 35 31.79 -6.12 -15.06
N LEU A 36 31.54 -5.84 -16.34
CA LEU A 36 32.29 -6.41 -17.45
C LEU A 36 33.69 -5.79 -17.59
N LYS A 37 34.74 -6.56 -17.27
CA LYS A 37 36.16 -6.14 -17.42
C LYS A 37 36.85 -6.70 -18.68
N LYS A 38 36.31 -7.76 -19.28
CA LYS A 38 36.83 -8.38 -20.52
C LYS A 38 35.67 -8.83 -21.42
N LEU A 39 35.77 -8.49 -22.71
CA LEU A 39 34.76 -8.77 -23.73
C LEU A 39 34.91 -10.16 -24.36
N ASP A 40 34.98 -11.20 -23.52
CA ASP A 40 34.87 -12.57 -24.03
C ASP A 40 33.39 -12.91 -24.31
N LYS A 41 33.10 -13.47 -25.48
CA LYS A 41 31.72 -13.71 -25.94
C LYS A 41 31.00 -14.75 -25.07
N ALA A 42 31.70 -15.76 -24.57
CA ALA A 42 31.10 -16.78 -23.73
C ALA A 42 30.84 -16.24 -22.32
N SER A 43 31.83 -15.54 -21.75
CA SER A 43 31.70 -14.90 -20.43
C SER A 43 30.56 -13.87 -20.41
N LEU A 44 30.44 -13.05 -21.46
CA LEU A 44 29.37 -12.06 -21.60
C LEU A 44 27.96 -12.68 -21.54
N LEU A 45 27.75 -13.81 -22.21
CA LEU A 45 26.46 -14.52 -22.16
C LEU A 45 26.22 -15.15 -20.78
N GLY A 46 27.25 -15.71 -20.15
CA GLY A 46 27.16 -16.26 -18.80
C GLY A 46 26.79 -15.19 -17.77
N ASP A 47 27.41 -14.01 -17.86
CA ASP A 47 27.11 -12.88 -16.99
C ASP A 47 25.71 -12.31 -17.26
N ALA A 48 25.26 -12.32 -18.52
CA ALA A 48 23.89 -11.92 -18.86
C ALA A 48 22.84 -12.82 -18.19
N ILE A 49 23.05 -14.14 -18.25
CA ILE A 49 22.14 -15.12 -17.64
C ILE A 49 22.08 -14.91 -16.12
N LYS A 50 23.24 -14.79 -15.47
CA LYS A 50 23.33 -14.52 -14.03
C LYS A 50 22.61 -13.24 -13.66
N TYR A 51 22.83 -12.15 -14.39
CA TYR A 51 22.20 -10.87 -14.10
C TYR A 51 20.66 -10.94 -14.20
N VAL A 52 20.13 -11.67 -15.18
CA VAL A 52 18.67 -11.89 -15.28
C VAL A 52 18.15 -12.70 -14.09
N GLN A 53 18.85 -13.74 -13.66
CA GLN A 53 18.48 -14.54 -12.48
C GLN A 53 18.48 -13.70 -11.21
N ASP A 54 19.52 -12.88 -11.00
CA ASP A 54 19.63 -11.98 -9.85
C ASP A 54 18.49 -10.95 -9.84
N LEU A 55 18.12 -10.40 -11.00
CA LEU A 55 16.99 -9.48 -11.12
C LEU A 55 15.66 -10.16 -10.81
N GLN A 56 15.44 -11.38 -11.30
CA GLN A 56 14.23 -12.16 -11.00
C GLN A 56 14.11 -12.46 -9.51
N GLU A 57 15.22 -12.81 -8.87
CA GLU A 57 15.26 -13.08 -7.43
C GLU A 57 14.96 -11.82 -6.60
N ARG A 58 15.56 -10.68 -6.97
CA ARG A 58 15.25 -9.40 -6.32
C ARG A 58 13.79 -9.00 -6.48
N LEU A 59 13.20 -9.22 -7.66
CA LEU A 59 11.78 -8.98 -7.87
C LEU A 59 10.91 -9.88 -7.00
N ARG A 60 11.25 -11.18 -6.89
CA ARG A 60 10.54 -12.13 -6.03
C ARG A 60 10.56 -11.69 -4.57
N ILE A 61 11.73 -11.31 -4.04
CA ILE A 61 11.88 -10.82 -2.66
C ILE A 61 11.04 -9.57 -2.44
N LEU A 62 11.14 -8.58 -3.33
CA LEU A 62 10.37 -7.33 -3.22
C LEU A 62 8.86 -7.56 -3.31
N GLU A 63 8.40 -8.49 -4.16
CA GLU A 63 6.99 -8.87 -4.23
C GLU A 63 6.53 -9.61 -2.97
N GLU A 64 7.36 -10.45 -2.39
CA GLU A 64 7.08 -11.16 -1.14
C GLU A 64 7.00 -10.19 0.04
N GLU A 65 7.97 -9.28 0.17
CA GLU A 65 7.94 -8.18 1.15
C GLU A 65 6.69 -7.31 0.97
N ALA A 66 6.31 -6.98 -0.27
CA ALA A 66 5.09 -6.21 -0.54
C ALA A 66 3.82 -6.99 -0.19
N LYS A 67 3.80 -8.32 -0.41
CA LYS A 67 2.67 -9.19 -0.03
C LYS A 67 2.58 -9.37 1.47
N GLU A 68 3.70 -9.51 2.18
CA GLU A 68 3.73 -9.58 3.64
C GLU A 68 3.31 -8.25 4.27
N ALA A 69 3.78 -7.13 3.74
CA ALA A 69 3.31 -5.81 4.13
C ALA A 69 1.80 -5.66 3.91
N ASN A 70 1.26 -6.16 2.79
CA ASN A 70 -0.18 -6.10 2.49
C ASN A 70 -1.00 -7.07 3.39
N ARG A 71 -0.52 -8.28 3.62
CA ARG A 71 -1.17 -9.28 4.49
C ARG A 71 -1.25 -8.79 5.94
N ASN A 72 -0.27 -8.01 6.39
CA ASN A 72 -0.26 -7.44 7.73
C ASN A 72 -1.02 -6.11 7.84
N SER A 73 -1.48 -5.50 6.73
CA SER A 73 -2.05 -4.14 6.73
C SER A 73 -3.51 -4.03 6.30
N ILE A 74 -4.11 -5.04 5.65
CA ILE A 74 -5.55 -5.03 5.33
C ILE A 74 -6.35 -5.77 6.40
N THR A 75 -6.34 -5.21 7.61
CA THR A 75 -7.41 -5.45 8.57
C THR A 75 -8.52 -4.43 8.27
N ASN A 76 -9.49 -4.83 7.46
CA ASN A 76 -10.70 -4.03 7.26
C ASN A 76 -11.51 -4.06 8.56
N TYR A 77 -11.26 -3.11 9.47
CA TYR A 77 -12.13 -2.90 10.61
C TYR A 77 -13.38 -2.16 10.13
N SER A 78 -14.47 -2.88 9.89
CA SER A 78 -15.81 -2.29 9.81
C SER A 78 -16.41 -2.30 11.22
N ALA A 79 -16.28 -1.19 11.94
CA ALA A 79 -16.99 -1.05 13.21
C ALA A 79 -18.44 -0.64 12.92
N THR A 80 -19.37 -1.56 13.16
CA THR A 80 -20.82 -1.30 13.13
C THR A 80 -21.24 -0.56 14.41
N SER A 81 -21.89 0.59 14.21
CA SER A 81 -22.72 1.39 15.13
C SER A 81 -22.23 1.59 16.58
N TYR A 82 -21.71 2.78 16.87
CA TYR A 82 -21.72 3.35 18.22
C TYR A 82 -22.93 4.29 18.36
N SER A 83 -23.81 3.98 19.31
CA SER A 83 -24.89 4.87 19.73
C SER A 83 -24.31 6.08 20.47
N ILE A 84 -24.56 7.29 19.95
CA ILE A 84 -24.19 8.56 20.60
C ILE A 84 -25.16 8.80 21.77
N PRO A 85 -24.72 8.82 23.05
CA PRO A 85 -25.57 9.30 24.13
C PRO A 85 -25.68 10.82 23.98
N THR A 86 -26.89 11.32 23.71
CA THR A 86 -27.16 12.75 23.68
C THR A 86 -27.29 13.22 25.13
N MET A 87 -26.24 13.82 25.70
CA MET A 87 -26.36 14.57 26.96
C MET A 87 -27.14 15.87 26.66
N ASN A 88 -28.46 15.81 26.84
CA ASN A 88 -29.30 17.00 26.86
C ASN A 88 -28.92 17.85 28.09
N SER A 89 -28.32 19.01 27.89
CA SER A 89 -28.35 20.10 28.89
C SER A 89 -29.43 21.09 28.45
N SER A 90 -30.45 21.21 29.29
CA SER A 90 -31.73 21.90 29.06
C SER A 90 -31.67 23.43 29.15
N SER A 91 -32.47 24.10 28.31
CA SER A 91 -33.40 25.24 28.61
C SER A 91 -33.73 25.90 27.26
N SER A 92 -34.97 26.09 26.78
CA SER A 92 -36.21 26.52 27.42
C SER A 92 -37.43 26.06 26.57
N LYS A 93 -38.61 26.08 27.19
CA LYS A 93 -39.96 25.65 26.72
C LYS A 93 -40.38 26.36 25.39
N GLU A 94 -41.27 25.91 24.49
CA GLU A 94 -42.67 25.43 24.62
C GLU A 94 -43.20 24.76 23.32
N SER A 95 -44.22 23.89 23.50
CA SER A 95 -45.31 23.40 22.62
C SER A 95 -45.07 22.67 21.27
N SER A 96 -45.41 21.37 21.32
CA SER A 96 -46.41 20.68 20.47
C SER A 96 -46.06 20.11 19.07
N ILE A 97 -46.18 18.77 19.01
CA ILE A 97 -46.74 17.92 17.94
C ILE A 97 -45.73 17.14 17.04
N ASN A 98 -45.87 15.81 17.19
CA ASN A 98 -45.48 14.68 16.34
C ASN A 98 -44.04 14.15 16.41
N GLY A 99 -43.96 12.90 16.90
CA GLY A 99 -42.75 12.14 17.16
C GLY A 99 -41.88 11.97 15.92
N SER A 100 -40.75 12.65 15.92
CA SER A 100 -39.61 12.25 15.09
C SER A 100 -38.89 11.15 15.86
N THR A 101 -39.07 9.91 15.42
CA THR A 101 -38.12 8.83 15.67
C THR A 101 -36.73 9.41 15.40
N ARG A 102 -35.93 9.56 16.46
CA ARG A 102 -34.52 9.97 16.35
C ARG A 102 -33.80 8.82 15.66
N GLU A 103 -33.87 8.81 14.34
CA GLU A 103 -33.14 7.90 13.47
C GLU A 103 -31.65 8.20 13.68
N SER A 104 -31.02 7.46 14.61
CA SER A 104 -29.58 7.45 14.81
C SER A 104 -28.97 6.76 13.60
N PHE A 105 -28.73 7.51 12.53
CA PHE A 105 -28.11 6.97 11.34
C PHE A 105 -26.68 6.53 11.66
N PRO A 106 -26.30 5.28 11.36
CA PRO A 106 -24.96 4.81 11.62
C PRO A 106 -23.98 5.60 10.75
N ALA A 107 -22.99 6.25 11.38
CA ALA A 107 -21.84 6.74 10.65
C ALA A 107 -21.07 5.51 10.13
N GLU A 108 -20.80 5.46 8.84
CA GLU A 108 -19.98 4.40 8.25
C GLU A 108 -18.52 4.82 8.39
N ILE A 109 -17.77 4.13 9.25
CA ILE A 109 -16.34 4.37 9.48
C ILE A 109 -15.56 3.23 8.84
N LYS A 110 -14.64 3.55 7.94
CA LYS A 110 -13.70 2.62 7.32
C LYS A 110 -12.28 3.05 7.65
N ALA A 111 -11.47 2.15 8.20
CA ALA A 111 -10.06 2.40 8.43
C ALA A 111 -9.21 1.45 7.56
N ARG A 112 -8.08 1.94 7.06
CA ARG A 112 -7.05 1.16 6.40
C ARG A 112 -5.70 1.53 6.99
N ILE A 113 -4.84 0.54 7.19
CA ILE A 113 -3.50 0.74 7.73
C ILE A 113 -2.50 0.30 6.64
N SER A 114 -1.39 1.00 6.53
CA SER A 114 -0.27 0.63 5.67
C SER A 114 1.02 1.09 6.34
N ASN A 115 1.80 0.14 6.86
CA ASN A 115 2.96 0.40 7.71
C ASN A 115 2.58 1.29 8.90
N LYS A 116 3.12 2.51 8.96
CA LYS A 116 2.80 3.51 9.97
C LYS A 116 1.65 4.42 9.57
N ASN A 117 1.20 4.38 8.32
CA ASN A 117 0.14 5.26 7.82
C ASN A 117 -1.24 4.67 8.08
N VAL A 118 -2.18 5.53 8.47
CA VAL A 118 -3.58 5.20 8.74
C VAL A 118 -4.45 6.11 7.88
N LEU A 119 -5.36 5.50 7.13
CA LEU A 119 -6.39 6.18 6.35
C LEU A 119 -7.76 5.89 6.96
N ILE A 120 -8.43 6.91 7.46
CA ILE A 120 -9.77 6.81 8.06
C ILE A 120 -10.75 7.55 7.15
N LYS A 121 -11.80 6.86 6.71
CA LYS A 121 -12.92 7.42 5.95
C LYS A 121 -14.17 7.35 6.81
N ILE A 122 -14.78 8.50 7.07
CA ILE A 122 -15.97 8.65 7.89
C ILE A 122 -17.04 9.26 6.99
N CYS A 123 -18.11 8.51 6.75
CA CYS A 123 -19.29 8.99 6.05
C CYS A 123 -20.40 9.14 7.09
N TYR A 124 -20.90 10.36 7.32
CA TYR A 124 -21.95 10.59 8.31
C TYR A 124 -22.98 11.60 7.85
N LYS A 125 -24.20 11.50 8.39
CA LYS A 125 -25.22 12.52 8.17
C LYS A 125 -24.91 13.77 8.98
N LYS A 126 -24.85 14.92 8.30
CA LYS A 126 -24.51 16.25 8.83
C LYS A 126 -25.28 16.54 10.11
N HIS A 127 -24.61 16.33 11.24
CA HIS A 127 -25.07 16.70 12.58
C HIS A 127 -24.10 17.71 13.19
N LYS A 128 -24.62 18.69 13.92
CA LYS A 128 -23.79 19.70 14.58
C LYS A 128 -22.88 19.04 15.63
N GLY A 129 -21.62 19.46 15.70
CA GLY A 129 -20.68 19.08 16.77
C GLY A 129 -19.94 17.74 16.61
N LEU A 130 -20.00 17.07 15.46
CA LEU A 130 -19.27 15.81 15.26
C LEU A 130 -17.78 16.01 14.94
N VAL A 131 -17.42 17.11 14.27
CA VAL A 131 -16.04 17.39 13.87
C VAL A 131 -15.13 17.58 15.09
N SER A 132 -15.61 18.26 16.14
CA SER A 132 -14.84 18.48 17.38
C SER A 132 -14.57 17.17 18.13
N ARG A 133 -15.48 16.20 18.06
CA ARG A 133 -15.30 14.88 18.67
C ARG A 133 -14.28 14.03 17.92
N ILE A 134 -14.26 14.13 16.60
CA ILE A 134 -13.25 13.43 15.78
C ILE A 134 -11.86 13.93 16.15
N GLN A 135 -11.66 15.25 16.26
CA GLN A 135 -10.38 15.81 16.67
C GLN A 135 -9.91 15.28 18.04
N TYR A 136 -10.80 15.25 19.03
CA TYR A 136 -10.51 14.71 20.36
C TYR A 136 -10.12 13.21 20.32
N GLU A 137 -10.86 12.40 19.55
CA GLU A 137 -10.54 10.96 19.43
C GLU A 137 -9.21 10.73 18.69
N MET A 138 -8.82 11.58 17.73
CA MET A 138 -7.52 11.47 17.07
C MET A 138 -6.36 11.73 18.05
N GLU A 139 -6.49 12.73 18.92
CA GLU A 139 -5.50 13.04 19.95
C GLU A 139 -5.37 11.89 20.96
N LYS A 140 -6.49 11.32 21.39
CA LYS A 140 -6.55 10.16 22.29
C LYS A 140 -5.93 8.90 21.70
N LEU A 141 -6.09 8.68 20.40
CA LEU A 141 -5.49 7.54 19.69
C LEU A 141 -4.01 7.76 19.35
N HIS A 142 -3.42 8.88 19.77
CA HIS A 142 -2.02 9.23 19.53
C HIS A 142 -1.62 9.17 18.04
N LEU A 143 -2.57 9.47 17.14
CA LEU A 143 -2.33 9.54 15.71
C LEU A 143 -1.76 10.92 15.35
N ASN A 144 -0.67 10.94 14.58
CA ASN A 144 -0.13 12.16 13.99
C ASN A 144 -0.87 12.47 12.70
N VAL A 145 -1.80 13.41 12.74
CA VAL A 145 -2.63 13.76 11.58
C VAL A 145 -1.79 14.50 10.53
N LEU A 146 -1.72 13.95 9.32
CA LEU A 146 -1.01 14.53 8.18
C LEU A 146 -1.93 15.36 7.29
N ASP A 147 -3.13 14.85 7.01
CA ASP A 147 -4.11 15.52 6.14
C ASP A 147 -5.54 15.20 6.59
N ILE A 148 -6.41 16.22 6.57
CA ILE A 148 -7.86 16.07 6.79
C ILE A 148 -8.57 16.73 5.63
N ARG A 149 -9.39 15.95 4.93
CA ARG A 149 -10.31 16.44 3.90
C ARG A 149 -11.73 16.19 4.31
N ALA A 150 -12.53 17.25 4.36
CA ALA A 150 -13.96 17.18 4.60
C ALA A 150 -14.70 17.68 3.35
N MET A 151 -15.56 16.83 2.79
CA MET A 151 -16.33 17.13 1.58
C MET A 151 -17.81 16.92 1.85
N PRO A 152 -18.66 17.94 1.65
CA PRO A 152 -20.10 17.74 1.70
C PRO A 152 -20.52 16.88 0.51
N PHE A 153 -21.30 15.84 0.77
CA PHE A 153 -21.93 15.03 -0.25
C PHE A 153 -23.44 15.19 -0.14
N GLY A 154 -24.10 15.58 -1.23
CA GLY A 154 -25.54 15.88 -1.23
C GLY A 154 -25.95 16.95 -0.21
N SER A 155 -27.21 16.88 0.24
CA SER A 155 -27.80 17.88 1.14
C SER A 155 -27.57 17.58 2.63
N SER A 156 -27.19 16.36 2.98
CA SER A 156 -27.22 15.89 4.37
C SER A 156 -26.07 14.98 4.77
N THR A 157 -25.07 14.74 3.92
CA THR A 157 -23.91 13.90 4.27
C THR A 157 -22.60 14.67 4.22
N LEU A 158 -21.67 14.33 5.10
CA LEU A 158 -20.30 14.82 5.08
C LEU A 158 -19.36 13.61 5.05
N ASP A 159 -18.45 13.62 4.08
CA ASP A 159 -17.37 12.66 3.96
C ASP A 159 -16.09 13.28 4.50
N ILE A 160 -15.53 12.67 5.55
CA ILE A 160 -14.23 13.05 6.10
C ILE A 160 -13.24 11.94 5.77
N THR A 161 -12.13 12.32 5.15
CA THR A 161 -10.97 11.46 4.93
C THR A 161 -9.80 12.01 5.72
N ILE A 162 -9.24 11.19 6.61
CA ILE A 162 -8.12 11.53 7.48
C ILE A 162 -6.95 10.63 7.09
N LEU A 163 -5.82 11.24 6.77
CA LEU A 163 -4.53 10.57 6.66
C LEU A 163 -3.72 10.91 7.90
N ALA A 164 -3.26 9.89 8.61
CA ALA A 164 -2.46 10.03 9.81
C ALA A 164 -1.31 9.02 9.84
N GLU A 165 -0.35 9.24 10.72
CA GLU A 165 0.74 8.32 11.01
C GLU A 165 0.69 7.89 12.48
N MET A 166 0.90 6.60 12.76
CA MET A 166 1.04 6.07 14.12
C MET A 166 2.38 6.53 14.70
N LYS A 167 2.37 7.05 15.93
CA LYS A 167 3.61 7.31 16.68
C LYS A 167 4.34 5.98 16.95
N SER A 168 5.66 5.98 16.83
CA SER A 168 6.52 4.78 16.83
C SER A 168 6.45 3.92 18.09
N GLU A 169 5.91 4.44 19.19
CA GLU A 169 5.76 3.75 20.47
C GLU A 169 4.68 2.65 20.46
N PHE A 170 3.88 2.54 19.39
CA PHE A 170 2.79 1.58 19.26
C PHE A 170 2.99 0.54 18.15
N CYS A 171 4.16 0.51 17.51
CA CYS A 171 4.57 -0.66 16.75
C CYS A 171 4.90 -1.76 17.76
N GLY A 172 3.91 -2.60 18.08
CA GLY A 172 4.12 -3.81 18.87
C GLY A 172 5.24 -4.62 18.22
N ASP A 173 6.40 -4.60 18.85
CA ASP A 173 7.50 -5.50 18.55
C ASP A 173 7.00 -6.91 18.86
N GLY A 174 6.57 -7.61 17.81
CA GLY A 174 6.15 -9.01 17.88
C GLY A 174 7.37 -9.90 18.05
N GLY A 175 8.02 -9.81 19.21
CA GLY A 175 9.19 -10.59 19.54
C GLY A 175 9.50 -10.54 21.03
N GLY A 176 9.07 -11.55 21.79
CA GLY A 176 9.64 -11.78 23.13
C GLY A 176 8.73 -12.44 24.16
N ASN A 177 8.66 -13.77 24.09
CA ASN A 177 8.51 -14.71 25.21
C ASN A 177 7.27 -14.63 26.10
N CYS A 178 6.33 -15.53 25.78
CA CYS A 178 5.55 -16.28 26.76
C CYS A 178 6.50 -16.87 27.82
N SER A 179 6.51 -16.28 29.02
CA SER A 179 6.95 -16.99 30.21
C SER A 179 5.74 -17.11 31.14
N ALA A 180 5.43 -18.36 31.46
CA ALA A 180 4.30 -18.76 32.25
C ALA A 180 4.35 -18.11 33.65
N ALA A 181 3.40 -17.23 33.93
CA ALA A 181 3.00 -16.97 35.30
C ALA A 181 2.16 -18.17 35.73
N ARG A 182 2.78 -19.07 36.49
CA ARG A 182 2.08 -20.12 37.23
C ARG A 182 1.07 -19.47 38.18
N ASP A 183 -0.15 -19.96 38.11
CA ASP A 183 -1.19 -19.80 39.11
C ASP A 183 -0.64 -20.08 40.52
N GLY A 184 -0.90 -19.17 41.44
CA GLY A 184 -0.87 -19.38 42.88
C GLY A 184 -2.22 -18.97 43.44
N PHE A 185 -3.15 -19.92 43.48
CA PHE A 185 -4.45 -19.84 44.15
C PHE A 185 -4.26 -19.79 45.68
N SER A 186 -5.13 -19.01 46.33
CA SER A 186 -5.71 -19.06 47.71
C SER A 186 -5.05 -19.97 48.77
N GLU A 187 -4.87 -19.59 50.04
CA GLU A 187 -5.75 -18.95 51.04
C GLU A 187 -4.90 -18.31 52.15
#